data_AF-A0A9R0ZXY5-F1
#
_entry.id   AF-A0A9R0ZXY5-F1
#
_cell.length_a   1.000
_cell.length_b   1.000
_cell.length_c   1.000
_cell.angle_alpha   90.00
_cell.angle_beta   90.00
_cell.angle_gamma   90.00
#
_symmetry.space_group_name_H-M   'P 1'
#
loop_
_entity.id
_entity.type
_entity.pdbx_description
1 polymer ?
#
loop_
_entity_poly.entity_id
_entity_poly.type
_entity_poly.pdbx_seq_one_letter_code
_entity_poly.pdbx_strand_id
1 'polypeptide(L)'
;MPSRLLPIRVPSLAKPTALRFAKHMASNTGKKLIQIDVSSDTVCPWCFVGKKNLEKAMEQTMDKFDFEVRWHPFFLNPDAPKEGVKKSDFYKTKFGPVQFERATARMREMFRGLGFEYDMSGLTGNTMDSHRLITLAGHQGYDKQNALVDELFVSYFCQGKYIGDRQVLMDAARKVGIEGAEELLLDPSKGVDEVKEELNKYSSGISGVPHFVINGKYQLSGGQPPNIFMRAFETAAKDAAE
;
A
#
# COMPACT_ATOMS: atom_id res chain seq x y z
N MET A 1 -22.03 36.18 -30.46
CA MET A 1 -21.77 34.72 -30.53
C MET A 1 -21.27 34.25 -29.17
N PRO A 2 -22.06 33.52 -28.37
CA PRO A 2 -21.59 33.01 -27.09
C PRO A 2 -20.95 31.62 -27.28
N SER A 3 -19.68 31.51 -26.90
CA SER A 3 -18.91 30.27 -26.88
C SER A 3 -19.55 29.26 -25.93
N ARG A 4 -20.08 28.16 -26.46
CA ARG A 4 -20.53 27.01 -25.68
C ARG A 4 -19.31 26.23 -25.21
N LEU A 5 -18.97 26.36 -23.93
CA LEU A 5 -18.08 25.42 -23.26
C LEU A 5 -18.80 24.06 -23.13
N LEU A 6 -18.30 23.07 -23.86
CA LEU A 6 -18.71 21.67 -23.70
C LEU A 6 -18.23 21.16 -22.33
N PRO A 7 -19.05 20.39 -21.59
CA PRO A 7 -18.62 19.78 -20.35
C PRO A 7 -17.57 18.70 -20.65
N ILE A 8 -16.42 18.79 -19.98
CA ILE A 8 -15.36 17.79 -19.99
C ILE A 8 -15.93 16.53 -19.33
N ARG A 9 -16.18 15.49 -20.14
CA ARG A 9 -16.52 14.15 -19.65
C ARG A 9 -15.28 13.57 -18.96
N VAL A 10 -15.33 13.46 -17.64
CA VAL A 10 -14.38 12.65 -16.88
C VAL A 10 -14.64 11.19 -17.22
N PRO A 11 -13.66 10.40 -17.69
CA PRO A 11 -13.85 8.98 -17.92
C PRO A 11 -14.20 8.29 -16.60
N SER A 12 -15.25 7.49 -16.60
CA SER A 12 -15.55 6.58 -15.50
C SER A 12 -14.33 5.70 -15.26
N LEU A 13 -13.69 5.87 -14.10
CA LEU A 13 -12.67 4.95 -13.60
C LEU A 13 -13.21 3.53 -13.73
N ALA A 14 -12.51 2.68 -14.48
CA ALA A 14 -12.80 1.26 -14.50
C ALA A 14 -12.77 0.77 -13.04
N LYS A 15 -13.80 0.01 -12.65
CA LYS A 15 -13.89 -0.57 -11.31
C LYS A 15 -12.58 -1.31 -11.03
N PRO A 16 -11.95 -1.13 -9.84
CA PRO A 16 -10.80 -1.93 -9.49
C PRO A 16 -11.20 -3.39 -9.64
N THR A 17 -10.45 -4.14 -10.46
CA THR A 17 -10.58 -5.57 -10.56
C THR A 17 -10.28 -6.10 -9.17
N ALA A 18 -11.33 -6.32 -8.37
CA ALA A 18 -11.20 -6.99 -7.10
C ALA A 18 -10.61 -8.36 -7.45
N LEU A 19 -9.33 -8.53 -7.13
CA LEU A 19 -8.71 -9.85 -7.18
C LEU A 19 -9.59 -10.71 -6.29
N ARG A 20 -10.29 -11.65 -6.92
CA ARG A 20 -11.24 -12.52 -6.24
C ARG A 20 -10.37 -13.49 -5.44
N PHE A 21 -10.02 -13.12 -4.22
CA PHE A 21 -9.44 -14.04 -3.25
C PHE A 21 -10.48 -15.13 -3.03
N ALA A 22 -10.23 -16.28 -3.65
CA ALA A 22 -11.15 -17.39 -3.63
C ALA A 22 -11.24 -17.88 -2.18
N LYS A 23 -12.46 -17.87 -1.64
CA LYS A 23 -12.83 -18.71 -0.49
C LYS A 23 -12.29 -20.10 -0.76
N HIS A 24 -11.56 -20.63 0.21
CA HIS A 24 -11.14 -22.03 0.32
C HIS A 24 -12.31 -22.95 -0.04
N MET A 25 -12.34 -23.41 -1.29
CA MET A 25 -12.92 -24.69 -1.65
C MET A 25 -11.73 -25.58 -1.97
N ALA A 26 -11.67 -26.70 -1.27
CA ALA A 26 -10.66 -27.72 -1.41
C ALA A 26 -10.61 -28.23 -2.87
N SER A 27 -9.83 -27.55 -3.70
CA SER A 27 -9.24 -28.13 -4.90
C SER A 27 -7.83 -28.47 -4.50
N ASN A 28 -7.50 -29.76 -4.51
CA ASN A 28 -6.19 -30.28 -4.19
C ASN A 28 -5.19 -29.90 -5.29
N THR A 29 -4.83 -28.61 -5.38
CA THR A 29 -3.72 -28.13 -6.18
C THR A 29 -2.54 -28.04 -5.23
N GLY A 30 -1.56 -28.93 -5.34
CA GLY A 30 -0.33 -28.92 -4.52
C GLY A 30 0.58 -27.72 -4.79
N LYS A 31 0.02 -26.52 -4.88
CA LYS A 31 0.75 -25.26 -5.01
C LYS A 31 1.47 -24.98 -3.71
N LYS A 32 2.67 -24.42 -3.84
CA LYS A 32 3.46 -24.02 -2.68
C LYS A 32 2.96 -22.68 -2.18
N LEU A 33 2.81 -22.55 -0.87
CA LEU A 33 2.49 -21.28 -0.23
C LEU A 33 3.75 -20.40 -0.17
N ILE A 34 3.61 -19.16 -0.61
CA ILE A 34 4.62 -18.11 -0.50
C ILE A 34 4.11 -17.07 0.49
N GLN A 35 4.76 -16.96 1.64
CA GLN A 35 4.51 -15.94 2.64
C GLN A 35 5.36 -14.71 2.35
N ILE A 36 4.76 -13.52 2.42
CA ILE A 36 5.41 -12.27 2.07
C ILE A 36 5.09 -11.24 3.16
N ASP A 37 6.09 -10.90 3.97
CA ASP A 37 6.01 -9.79 4.91
C ASP A 37 6.48 -8.50 4.22
N VAL A 38 5.65 -7.45 4.27
CA VAL A 38 5.90 -6.18 3.59
C VAL A 38 5.93 -5.04 4.60
N SER A 39 7.10 -4.48 4.86
CA SER A 39 7.21 -3.23 5.61
C SER A 39 6.96 -2.05 4.68
N SER A 40 6.02 -1.19 5.06
CA SER A 40 5.48 -0.15 4.19
C SER A 40 5.04 1.09 4.96
N ASP A 41 4.98 2.23 4.26
CA ASP A 41 4.34 3.45 4.77
C ASP A 41 3.29 3.93 3.76
N THR A 42 2.12 4.33 4.25
CA THR A 42 0.95 4.69 3.46
C THR A 42 1.14 5.98 2.65
N VAL A 43 2.16 6.79 2.98
CA VAL A 43 2.59 7.98 2.23
C VAL A 43 3.81 7.75 1.33
N CYS A 44 4.30 6.51 1.20
CA CYS A 44 5.43 6.17 0.33
C CYS A 44 4.97 5.80 -1.10
N PRO A 45 5.26 6.62 -2.15
CA PRO A 45 4.82 6.31 -3.51
C PRO A 45 5.47 5.05 -4.08
N TRP A 46 6.70 4.72 -3.64
CA TRP A 46 7.35 3.46 -4.02
C TRP A 46 6.72 2.24 -3.38
N CYS A 47 6.04 2.37 -2.24
CA CYS A 47 5.27 1.28 -1.66
C CYS A 47 4.05 0.93 -2.51
N PHE A 48 3.34 1.94 -3.05
CA PHE A 48 2.29 1.73 -4.05
C PHE A 48 2.83 0.98 -5.26
N VAL A 49 3.93 1.48 -5.86
CA VAL A 49 4.53 0.85 -7.05
C VAL A 49 4.97 -0.59 -6.75
N GLY A 50 5.61 -0.82 -5.61
CA GLY A 50 6.02 -2.13 -5.15
C GLY A 50 4.83 -3.09 -5.00
N LYS A 51 3.73 -2.64 -4.40
CA LYS A 51 2.48 -3.41 -4.30
C LYS A 51 1.97 -3.83 -5.68
N LYS A 52 1.85 -2.89 -6.63
CA LYS A 52 1.35 -3.20 -7.97
C LYS A 52 2.27 -4.13 -8.75
N ASN A 53 3.58 -4.02 -8.58
CA ASN A 53 4.50 -4.95 -9.20
C ASN A 53 4.46 -6.34 -8.55
N LEU A 54 4.30 -6.41 -7.23
CA LEU A 54 4.08 -7.65 -6.50
C LEU A 54 2.81 -8.36 -6.97
N GLU A 55 1.69 -7.63 -7.05
CA GLU A 55 0.40 -8.16 -7.54
C GLU A 55 0.51 -8.73 -8.95
N LYS A 56 1.17 -8.01 -9.87
CA LYS A 56 1.43 -8.50 -11.23
C LYS A 56 2.25 -9.80 -11.24
N ALA A 57 3.25 -9.92 -10.37
CA ALA A 57 4.05 -11.14 -10.25
C ALA A 57 3.23 -12.31 -9.71
N MET A 58 2.40 -12.06 -8.70
CA MET A 58 1.49 -13.05 -8.12
C MET A 58 0.48 -13.55 -9.16
N GLU A 59 -0.13 -12.64 -9.93
CA GLU A 59 -1.07 -12.98 -11.01
C GLU A 59 -0.39 -13.85 -12.08
N GLN A 60 0.83 -13.50 -12.49
CA GLN A 60 1.59 -14.27 -13.49
C GLN A 60 2.08 -15.65 -13.01
N THR A 61 1.97 -15.93 -11.71
CA THR A 61 2.44 -17.20 -11.11
C THR A 61 1.36 -17.90 -10.28
N MET A 62 0.11 -17.48 -10.43
CA MET A 62 -1.03 -17.98 -9.66
C MET A 62 -1.36 -19.45 -9.95
N ASP A 63 -0.86 -20.01 -11.06
CA ASP A 63 -0.97 -21.43 -11.40
C ASP A 63 0.00 -22.30 -10.58
N LYS A 64 1.07 -21.71 -10.03
CA LYS A 64 2.14 -22.41 -9.29
C LYS A 64 2.11 -22.20 -7.80
N PHE A 65 1.72 -21.00 -7.36
CA PHE A 65 1.86 -20.57 -5.97
C PHE A 65 0.54 -20.06 -5.40
N ASP A 66 0.36 -20.32 -4.11
CA ASP A 66 -0.59 -19.58 -3.27
C ASP A 66 0.19 -18.52 -2.49
N PHE A 67 -0.48 -17.44 -2.11
CA PHE A 67 0.18 -16.29 -1.50
C PHE A 67 -0.51 -15.85 -0.21
N GLU A 68 0.30 -15.51 0.78
CA GLU A 68 -0.10 -14.82 1.98
C GLU A 68 0.74 -13.55 2.10
N VAL A 69 0.10 -12.37 2.05
CA VAL A 69 0.78 -11.08 2.10
C VAL A 69 0.40 -10.36 3.39
N ARG A 70 1.39 -10.06 4.22
CA ARG A 70 1.23 -9.37 5.50
C ARG A 70 1.87 -8.00 5.43
N TRP A 71 1.15 -6.99 5.90
CA TRP A 71 1.60 -5.59 5.85
C TRP A 71 1.98 -5.10 7.23
N HIS A 72 3.20 -4.57 7.35
CA HIS A 72 3.79 -4.11 8.61
C HIS A 72 4.11 -2.62 8.54
N PRO A 73 3.99 -1.91 9.67
CA PRO A 73 4.16 -0.47 9.71
C PRO A 73 5.63 -0.08 9.55
N PHE A 74 5.85 0.98 8.78
CA PHE A 74 7.07 1.76 8.76
C PHE A 74 6.68 3.24 8.76
N PHE A 75 7.49 4.09 9.40
CA PHE A 75 7.26 5.53 9.46
C PHE A 75 8.39 6.28 8.74
N LEU A 76 8.11 6.85 7.57
CA LEU A 76 9.05 7.72 6.86
C LEU A 76 9.29 9.05 7.60
N ASN A 77 8.28 9.50 8.36
CA ASN A 77 8.37 10.68 9.22
C ASN A 77 7.51 10.46 10.47
N PRO A 78 8.07 9.87 11.55
CA PRO A 78 7.35 9.66 12.81
C PRO A 78 6.82 10.96 13.43
N ASP A 79 7.52 12.07 13.21
CA ASP A 79 7.23 13.38 13.79
C ASP A 79 6.30 14.23 12.92
N ALA A 80 5.72 13.66 11.87
CA ALA A 80 4.82 14.39 10.99
C ALA A 80 3.57 14.88 11.76
N PRO A 81 3.11 16.12 11.52
CA PRO A 81 1.93 16.68 12.19
C PRO A 81 0.65 15.92 11.85
N LYS A 82 -0.28 15.83 12.81
CA LYS A 82 -1.56 15.13 12.63
C LYS A 82 -2.54 15.91 11.77
N GLU A 83 -2.55 17.23 11.91
CA GLU A 83 -3.31 18.17 11.10
C GLU A 83 -2.91 18.13 9.61
N GLY A 84 -1.72 17.59 9.32
CA GLY A 84 -1.19 17.49 7.98
C GLY A 84 -0.66 18.82 7.44
N VAL A 85 0.15 18.72 6.40
CA VAL A 85 0.70 19.85 5.65
C VAL A 85 0.48 19.64 4.17
N LYS A 86 0.42 20.73 3.40
CA LYS A 86 0.21 20.64 1.95
C LYS A 86 1.30 19.81 1.30
N LYS A 87 0.89 18.74 0.62
CA LYS A 87 1.79 17.69 0.09
C LYS A 87 2.87 18.26 -0.82
N SER A 88 2.48 19.09 -1.79
CA SER A 88 3.42 19.73 -2.71
C SER A 88 4.46 20.59 -2.00
N ASP A 89 4.04 21.34 -0.98
CA ASP A 89 4.90 22.32 -0.31
C ASP A 89 5.89 21.60 0.59
N PHE A 90 5.43 20.56 1.31
CA PHE A 90 6.29 19.68 2.09
C PHE A 90 7.43 19.07 1.26
N TYR A 91 7.11 18.44 0.12
CA TYR A 91 8.14 17.78 -0.69
C TYR A 91 9.01 18.76 -1.48
N LYS A 92 8.49 19.94 -1.86
CA LYS A 92 9.33 21.03 -2.41
C LYS A 92 10.35 21.52 -1.40
N THR A 93 9.96 21.68 -0.13
CA THR A 93 10.89 22.03 0.95
C THR A 93 11.89 20.91 1.20
N LYS A 94 11.44 19.65 1.25
CA LYS A 94 12.28 18.48 1.55
C LYS A 94 13.37 18.24 0.49
N PHE A 95 13.03 18.36 -0.80
CA PHE A 95 13.94 17.98 -1.89
C PHE A 95 14.52 19.16 -2.67
N GLY A 96 13.96 20.37 -2.50
CA GLY A 96 14.18 21.50 -3.39
C GLY A 96 13.31 21.43 -4.65
N PRO A 97 12.95 22.58 -5.24
CA PRO A 97 11.93 22.65 -6.30
C PRO A 97 12.32 21.87 -7.57
N VAL A 98 13.58 21.92 -8.00
CA VAL A 98 14.04 21.23 -9.22
C VAL A 98 13.94 19.71 -9.06
N GLN A 99 14.42 19.18 -7.93
CA GLN A 99 14.38 17.75 -7.67
C GLN A 99 12.94 17.26 -7.43
N PHE A 100 12.12 18.08 -6.78
CA PHE A 100 10.69 17.82 -6.62
C PHE A 100 9.98 17.66 -7.96
N GLU A 101 10.17 18.59 -8.91
CA GLU A 101 9.50 18.51 -10.21
C GLU A 101 9.98 17.29 -11.01
N ARG A 102 11.29 17.00 -11.00
CA ARG A 102 11.85 15.79 -11.64
C ARG A 102 11.29 14.49 -11.05
N ALA A 103 11.28 14.39 -9.72
CA ALA A 103 10.75 13.22 -9.02
C ALA A 103 9.25 13.05 -9.27
N THR A 104 8.49 14.14 -9.25
CA THR A 104 7.04 14.13 -9.53
C THR A 104 6.74 13.71 -10.96
N ALA A 105 7.49 14.22 -11.94
CA ALA A 105 7.35 13.83 -13.35
C ALA A 105 7.59 12.32 -13.54
N ARG A 106 8.68 11.80 -12.95
CA ARG A 106 8.97 10.36 -12.94
C ARG A 106 7.84 9.55 -12.28
N MET A 107 7.30 10.02 -11.15
CA MET A 107 6.22 9.31 -10.48
C MET A 107 4.93 9.28 -11.30
N ARG A 108 4.59 10.36 -12.01
CA ARG A 108 3.46 10.38 -12.95
C ARG A 108 3.63 9.35 -14.05
N GLU A 109 4.81 9.25 -14.65
CA GLU A 109 5.09 8.24 -15.68
C GLU A 109 4.95 6.82 -15.13
N MET A 110 5.48 6.55 -13.93
CA MET A 110 5.36 5.26 -13.26
C MET A 110 3.89 4.89 -12.99
N PHE A 111 3.12 5.80 -12.40
CA PHE A 111 1.69 5.57 -12.11
C PHE A 111 0.89 5.35 -13.38
N ARG A 112 1.14 6.12 -14.44
CA ARG A 112 0.49 5.94 -15.75
C ARG A 112 0.77 4.56 -16.33
N GLY A 113 2.01 4.06 -16.21
CA GLY A 113 2.36 2.69 -16.59
C GLY A 113 1.66 1.60 -15.76
N LEU A 114 1.12 1.96 -14.59
CA LEU A 114 0.28 1.10 -13.74
C LEU A 114 -1.22 1.33 -13.96
N GLY A 115 -1.62 2.25 -14.86
CA GLY A 115 -3.02 2.60 -15.13
C GLY A 115 -3.63 3.59 -14.14
N PHE A 116 -2.80 4.36 -13.42
CA PHE A 116 -3.23 5.37 -12.44
C PHE A 116 -2.71 6.76 -12.79
N GLU A 117 -3.42 7.78 -12.33
CA GLU A 117 -2.93 9.16 -12.33
C GLU A 117 -2.33 9.49 -10.95
N TYR A 118 -1.19 10.16 -10.95
CA TYR A 118 -0.49 10.53 -9.71
C TYR A 118 -0.89 11.94 -9.23
N ASP A 119 -1.61 11.99 -8.13
CA ASP A 119 -2.17 13.19 -7.52
C ASP A 119 -1.29 13.73 -6.39
N MET A 120 -0.75 14.93 -6.62
CA MET A 120 0.08 15.67 -5.67
C MET A 120 -0.67 16.77 -4.91
N SER A 121 -2.00 16.82 -5.03
CA SER A 121 -2.86 17.68 -4.26
C SER A 121 -3.06 17.14 -2.84
N GLY A 122 -3.82 17.87 -2.03
CA GLY A 122 -4.15 17.49 -0.65
C GLY A 122 -2.98 17.61 0.32
N LEU A 123 -3.11 16.87 1.43
CA LEU A 123 -2.19 16.92 2.56
C LEU A 123 -1.35 15.64 2.67
N THR A 124 -0.21 15.75 3.34
CA THR A 124 0.62 14.67 3.85
C THR A 124 0.90 14.91 5.33
N GLY A 125 1.18 13.87 6.10
CA GLY A 125 1.30 14.02 7.55
C GLY A 125 1.50 12.68 8.25
N ASN A 126 1.06 12.62 9.50
CA ASN A 126 1.20 11.45 10.36
C ASN A 126 0.48 10.23 9.78
N THR A 127 1.11 9.06 9.87
CA THR A 127 0.56 7.80 9.32
C THR A 127 0.13 6.79 10.40
N MET A 128 0.21 7.14 11.68
CA MET A 128 -0.10 6.25 12.80
C MET A 128 -1.51 5.67 12.71
N ASP A 129 -2.51 6.50 12.46
CA ASP A 129 -3.91 6.03 12.42
C ASP A 129 -4.17 5.12 11.22
N SER A 130 -3.49 5.36 10.09
CA SER A 130 -3.56 4.46 8.94
C SER A 130 -2.90 3.11 9.23
N HIS A 131 -1.78 3.10 9.96
CA HIS A 131 -1.11 1.86 10.38
C HIS A 131 -1.90 1.09 11.42
N ARG A 132 -2.48 1.76 12.43
CA ARG A 132 -3.40 1.14 13.40
C ARG A 132 -4.56 0.43 12.70
N LEU A 133 -5.11 1.06 11.66
CA LEU A 133 -6.20 0.49 10.87
C LEU A 133 -5.74 -0.71 10.01
N ILE A 134 -4.54 -0.66 9.42
CA ILE A 134 -3.94 -1.78 8.68
C ILE A 134 -3.68 -2.98 9.61
N THR A 135 -3.18 -2.73 10.82
CA THR A 135 -3.00 -3.76 11.85
C THR A 135 -4.33 -4.40 12.24
N LEU A 136 -5.36 -3.59 12.54
CA LEU A 136 -6.72 -4.08 12.82
C LEU A 136 -7.28 -4.93 11.67
N ALA A 137 -7.04 -4.54 10.42
CA ALA A 137 -7.48 -5.30 9.26
C ALA A 137 -6.80 -6.67 9.17
N GLY A 138 -5.53 -6.78 9.60
CA GLY A 138 -4.78 -8.03 9.69
C GLY A 138 -5.47 -9.08 10.56
N HIS A 139 -6.06 -8.66 11.69
CA HIS A 139 -6.84 -9.54 12.57
C HIS A 139 -8.10 -10.12 11.94
N GLN A 140 -8.59 -9.49 10.87
CA GLN A 140 -9.80 -9.89 10.17
C GLN A 140 -9.52 -10.67 8.88
N GLY A 141 -8.24 -10.87 8.53
CA GLY A 141 -7.79 -11.57 7.33
C GLY A 141 -6.78 -10.75 6.52
N TYR A 142 -5.75 -11.43 6.01
CA TYR A 142 -4.70 -10.79 5.22
C TYR A 142 -5.18 -10.31 3.84
N ASP A 143 -6.22 -10.93 3.30
CA ASP A 143 -6.93 -10.46 2.10
C ASP A 143 -7.60 -9.10 2.35
N LYS A 144 -8.28 -8.94 3.49
CA LYS A 144 -8.84 -7.65 3.93
C LYS A 144 -7.76 -6.61 4.21
N GLN A 145 -6.67 -7.00 4.88
CA GLN A 145 -5.52 -6.12 5.10
C GLN A 145 -4.94 -5.61 3.78
N ASN A 146 -4.68 -6.51 2.83
CA ASN A 146 -4.14 -6.16 1.52
C ASN A 146 -5.09 -5.27 0.70
N ALA A 147 -6.41 -5.52 0.79
CA ALA A 147 -7.43 -4.67 0.17
C ALA A 147 -7.47 -3.27 0.79
N LEU A 148 -7.36 -3.15 2.11
CA LEU A 148 -7.31 -1.85 2.80
C LEU A 148 -6.07 -1.05 2.37
N VAL A 149 -4.89 -1.68 2.34
CA VAL A 149 -3.67 -1.01 1.87
C VAL A 149 -3.85 -0.48 0.45
N ASP A 150 -4.50 -1.25 -0.43
CA ASP A 150 -4.84 -0.78 -1.78
C ASP A 150 -5.71 0.47 -1.76
N GLU A 151 -6.77 0.48 -0.96
CA GLU A 151 -7.70 1.59 -0.88
C GLU A 151 -7.06 2.86 -0.31
N LEU A 152 -6.23 2.72 0.73
CA LEU A 152 -5.49 3.83 1.33
C LEU A 152 -4.51 4.45 0.32
N PHE A 153 -3.82 3.60 -0.43
CA PHE A 153 -2.92 3.99 -1.50
C PHE A 153 -3.65 4.73 -2.63
N VAL A 154 -4.77 4.20 -3.12
CA VAL A 154 -5.57 4.87 -4.15
C VAL A 154 -6.14 6.19 -3.63
N SER A 155 -6.64 6.22 -2.39
CA SER A 155 -7.15 7.44 -1.76
C SER A 155 -6.09 8.54 -1.68
N TYR A 156 -4.89 8.19 -1.23
CA TYR A 156 -3.82 9.17 -1.03
C TYR A 156 -3.16 9.63 -2.33
N PHE A 157 -2.80 8.68 -3.21
CA PHE A 157 -1.98 8.95 -4.39
C PHE A 157 -2.76 9.22 -5.66
N CYS A 158 -4.05 8.86 -5.72
CA CYS A 158 -4.85 9.01 -6.94
C CYS A 158 -6.06 9.93 -6.73
N GLN A 159 -6.44 10.23 -5.49
CA GLN A 159 -7.64 11.03 -5.16
C GLN A 159 -7.33 12.26 -4.30
N GLY A 160 -6.06 12.50 -3.96
CA GLY A 160 -5.65 13.66 -3.15
C GLY A 160 -6.19 13.67 -1.72
N LYS A 161 -6.72 12.54 -1.22
CA LYS A 161 -7.27 12.44 0.13
C LYS A 161 -6.15 12.36 1.16
N TYR A 162 -6.41 12.88 2.36
CA TYR A 162 -5.46 12.84 3.47
C TYR A 162 -5.72 11.63 4.37
N ILE A 163 -4.71 10.79 4.55
CA ILE A 163 -4.81 9.56 5.35
C ILE A 163 -4.68 9.79 6.87
N GLY A 164 -4.41 11.01 7.31
CA GLY A 164 -4.57 11.40 8.72
C GLY A 164 -5.99 11.88 9.04
N ASP A 165 -6.88 11.97 8.04
CA ASP A 165 -8.28 12.31 8.23
C ASP A 165 -9.07 11.06 8.64
N ARG A 166 -9.71 11.13 9.81
CA ARG A 166 -10.51 10.04 10.37
C ARG A 166 -11.62 9.57 9.42
N GLN A 167 -12.33 10.49 8.76
CA GLN A 167 -13.44 10.13 7.88
C GLN A 167 -12.94 9.39 6.64
N VAL A 168 -11.81 9.83 6.07
CA VAL A 168 -11.16 9.13 4.95
C VAL A 168 -10.80 7.69 5.34
N LEU A 169 -10.23 7.50 6.53
CA LEU A 169 -9.87 6.17 7.05
C LEU A 169 -11.11 5.30 7.32
N MET A 170 -12.17 5.85 7.91
CA MET A 170 -13.44 5.14 8.13
C MET A 170 -14.11 4.72 6.82
N ASP A 171 -14.09 5.59 5.80
CA ASP A 171 -14.67 5.27 4.50
C ASP A 171 -13.88 4.18 3.77
N ALA A 172 -12.54 4.20 3.86
CA ALA A 172 -11.68 3.15 3.32
C ALA A 172 -11.93 1.80 4.02
N ALA A 173 -12.01 1.80 5.36
CA ALA A 173 -12.35 0.63 6.16
C ALA A 173 -13.71 0.03 5.75
N ARG A 174 -14.74 0.87 5.66
CA ARG A 174 -16.10 0.44 5.27
C ARG A 174 -16.11 -0.17 3.88
N LYS A 175 -15.39 0.43 2.93
CA LYS A 175 -15.36 -0.03 1.53
C LYS A 175 -14.79 -1.44 1.38
N VAL A 176 -13.85 -1.83 2.23
CA VAL A 176 -13.22 -3.17 2.20
C VAL A 176 -13.72 -4.10 3.31
N GLY A 177 -14.75 -3.68 4.06
CA GLY A 177 -15.41 -4.51 5.06
C GLY A 177 -14.60 -4.75 6.33
N ILE A 178 -13.84 -3.74 6.79
CA ILE A 178 -13.16 -3.74 8.09
C ILE A 178 -14.14 -3.28 9.17
N GLU A 179 -14.34 -4.12 10.17
CA GLU A 179 -15.16 -3.81 11.35
C GLU A 179 -14.32 -3.18 12.46
N GLY A 180 -14.93 -2.41 13.37
CA GLY A 180 -14.23 -1.82 14.53
C GLY A 180 -13.36 -0.59 14.23
N ALA A 181 -13.31 -0.12 12.98
CA ALA A 181 -12.52 1.06 12.58
C ALA A 181 -12.93 2.35 13.32
N GLU A 182 -14.23 2.54 13.55
CA GLU A 182 -14.75 3.71 14.27
C GLU A 182 -14.25 3.74 15.72
N GLU A 183 -14.43 2.63 16.45
CA GLU A 183 -14.00 2.51 17.84
C GLU A 183 -12.48 2.69 17.97
N LEU A 184 -11.71 2.12 17.04
CA LEU A 184 -10.27 2.33 16.98
C LEU A 184 -9.92 3.82 16.79
N LEU A 185 -10.53 4.50 15.82
CA LEU A 185 -10.13 5.87 15.44
C LEU A 185 -10.66 6.95 16.39
N LEU A 186 -11.68 6.65 17.19
CA LEU A 186 -12.21 7.56 18.22
C LEU A 186 -11.27 7.66 19.44
N ASP A 187 -10.60 6.56 19.83
CA ASP A 187 -9.62 6.54 20.90
C ASP A 187 -8.19 6.55 20.33
N PRO A 188 -7.43 7.65 20.41
CA PRO A 188 -6.08 7.73 19.86
C PRO A 188 -5.06 6.76 20.48
N SER A 189 -5.35 6.16 21.64
CA SER A 189 -4.44 5.23 22.33
C SER A 189 -4.61 3.78 21.87
N LYS A 190 -5.80 3.39 21.39
CA LYS A 190 -6.13 1.99 21.06
C LYS A 190 -5.26 1.45 19.93
N GLY A 191 -4.59 0.32 20.11
CA GLY A 191 -3.76 -0.31 19.06
C GLY A 191 -2.45 0.43 18.74
N VAL A 192 -2.08 1.49 19.48
CA VAL A 192 -0.78 2.16 19.31
C VAL A 192 0.38 1.24 19.69
N ASP A 193 0.26 0.51 20.79
CA ASP A 193 1.34 -0.36 21.27
C ASP A 193 1.57 -1.54 20.32
N GLU A 194 0.49 -2.09 19.76
CA GLU A 194 0.58 -3.14 18.75
C GLU A 194 1.32 -2.67 17.48
N VAL A 195 1.03 -1.46 17.00
CA VAL A 195 1.76 -0.88 15.86
C VAL A 195 3.25 -0.70 16.19
N LYS A 196 3.60 -0.31 17.43
CA LYS A 196 5.00 -0.18 17.86
C LYS A 196 5.70 -1.54 17.96
N GLU A 197 5.01 -2.57 18.43
CA GLU A 197 5.52 -3.93 18.49
C GLU A 197 5.81 -4.48 17.09
N GLU A 198 4.86 -4.32 16.16
CA GLU A 198 5.02 -4.69 14.75
C GLU A 198 6.16 -3.90 14.07
N LEU A 199 6.24 -2.59 14.31
CA LEU A 199 7.33 -1.73 13.82
C LEU A 199 8.69 -2.24 14.33
N ASN A 200 8.79 -2.56 15.62
CA ASN A 200 10.03 -3.05 16.21
C ASN A 200 10.42 -4.42 15.62
N LYS A 201 9.45 -5.31 15.43
CA LYS A 201 9.68 -6.67 14.94
C LYS A 201 10.08 -6.71 13.47
N TYR A 202 9.40 -5.95 12.61
CA TYR A 202 9.55 -6.07 11.16
C TYR A 202 10.36 -4.93 10.52
N SER A 203 10.50 -3.80 11.20
CA SER A 203 11.02 -2.57 10.59
C SER A 203 12.20 -1.93 11.33
N SER A 204 12.57 -2.36 12.55
CA SER A 204 13.70 -1.79 13.29
C SER A 204 15.05 -1.95 12.60
N GLY A 205 15.22 -3.01 11.80
CA GLY A 205 16.46 -3.32 11.08
C GLY A 205 16.57 -2.74 9.67
N ILE A 206 15.56 -2.01 9.18
CA ILE A 206 15.55 -1.48 7.80
C ILE A 206 15.53 0.05 7.79
N SER A 207 16.13 0.64 6.75
CA SER A 207 16.26 2.10 6.60
C SER A 207 15.37 2.69 5.49
N GLY A 208 14.57 1.87 4.83
CA GLY A 208 13.73 2.31 3.72
C GLY A 208 12.69 1.29 3.30
N VAL A 209 11.65 1.80 2.63
CA VAL A 209 10.47 1.04 2.21
C VAL A 209 10.09 1.32 0.75
N PRO A 210 9.41 0.39 0.05
CA PRO A 210 8.95 -0.91 0.56
C PRO A 210 10.10 -1.89 0.77
N HIS A 211 9.97 -2.73 1.79
CA HIS A 211 10.87 -3.84 2.04
C HIS A 211 10.05 -5.13 2.13
N PHE A 212 10.47 -6.16 1.42
CA PHE A 212 9.76 -7.44 1.31
C PHE A 212 10.64 -8.53 1.88
N VAL A 213 10.06 -9.40 2.70
CA VAL A 213 10.67 -10.64 3.18
C VAL A 213 9.82 -11.80 2.71
N ILE A 214 10.38 -12.65 1.86
CA ILE A 214 9.70 -13.80 1.26
C ILE A 214 10.12 -15.07 2.00
N ASN A 215 9.14 -15.83 2.49
CA ASN A 215 9.29 -17.01 3.34
C ASN A 215 10.29 -16.79 4.50
N GLY A 216 10.27 -15.59 5.10
CA GLY A 216 11.15 -15.24 6.23
C GLY A 216 12.64 -15.15 5.91
N LYS A 217 13.06 -15.33 4.64
CA LYS A 217 14.48 -15.50 4.27
C LYS A 217 14.95 -14.53 3.19
N TYR A 218 14.21 -14.41 2.09
CA TYR A 218 14.67 -13.63 0.94
C TYR A 218 14.18 -12.20 1.01
N GLN A 219 15.13 -11.26 1.01
CA GLN A 219 14.83 -9.85 1.17
C GLN A 219 14.91 -9.11 -0.17
N LEU A 220 13.91 -8.27 -0.44
CA LEU A 220 13.91 -7.34 -1.57
C LEU A 220 13.65 -5.92 -1.05
N SER A 221 14.40 -4.95 -1.55
CA SER A 221 14.24 -3.54 -1.17
C SER A 221 13.82 -2.69 -2.37
N GLY A 222 12.86 -1.79 -2.16
CA GLY A 222 12.31 -0.89 -3.17
C GLY A 222 11.21 -1.52 -4.02
N GLY A 223 10.53 -0.69 -4.83
CA GLY A 223 9.47 -1.12 -5.74
C GLY A 223 9.99 -1.91 -6.95
N GLN A 224 10.57 -3.08 -6.70
CA GLN A 224 11.20 -3.95 -7.70
C GLN A 224 10.24 -4.31 -8.85
N PRO A 225 10.76 -4.57 -10.06
CA PRO A 225 9.91 -5.00 -11.18
C PRO A 225 9.38 -6.43 -10.97
N PRO A 226 8.24 -6.80 -11.59
CA PRO A 226 7.57 -8.09 -11.35
C PRO A 226 8.46 -9.32 -11.53
N ASN A 227 9.37 -9.31 -12.50
CA ASN A 227 10.26 -10.43 -12.78
C ASN A 227 11.23 -10.75 -11.63
N ILE A 228 11.55 -9.78 -10.78
CA ILE A 228 12.40 -10.00 -9.60
C ILE A 228 11.61 -10.73 -8.51
N PHE A 229 10.34 -10.36 -8.28
CA PHE A 229 9.45 -11.08 -7.38
C PHE A 229 9.23 -12.52 -7.84
N MET A 230 8.93 -12.74 -9.13
CA MET A 230 8.74 -14.09 -9.68
C MET A 230 9.96 -15.00 -9.44
N ARG A 231 11.18 -14.47 -9.65
CA ARG A 231 12.41 -15.21 -9.37
C ARG A 231 12.54 -15.54 -7.88
N ALA A 232 12.22 -14.59 -7.01
CA ALA A 232 12.28 -14.82 -5.57
C ALA A 232 11.26 -15.86 -5.10
N PHE A 233 10.06 -15.91 -5.69
CA PHE A 233 9.07 -16.96 -5.40
C PHE A 233 9.58 -18.34 -5.80
N GLU A 234 10.14 -18.47 -6.99
CA GLU A 234 10.72 -19.72 -7.49
C GLU A 234 11.89 -20.19 -6.61
N THR A 235 12.76 -19.27 -6.16
CA THR A 235 13.83 -19.60 -5.21
C THR A 235 13.27 -20.03 -3.86
N ALA A 236 12.35 -19.25 -3.28
CA ALA A 236 11.76 -19.56 -1.98
C ALA A 236 10.97 -20.86 -1.96
N ALA A 237 10.33 -21.21 -3.07
CA ALA A 237 9.63 -22.46 -3.25
C ALA A 237 10.56 -23.68 -3.29
N LYS A 238 11.79 -23.54 -3.79
CA LYS A 238 12.77 -24.64 -3.85
C LYS A 238 13.33 -24.96 -2.48
N ASP A 239 13.76 -23.96 -1.73
CA ASP A 239 14.33 -24.14 -0.40
C ASP A 239 13.32 -24.70 0.62
N ALA A 240 12.02 -24.48 0.42
CA ALA A 240 10.98 -25.07 1.28
C ALA A 240 10.73 -26.58 1.03
N ALA A 241 11.36 -27.16 0.00
CA ALA A 241 11.25 -28.59 -0.31
C ALA A 241 12.45 -29.42 0.16
N GLU A 242 13.45 -28.78 0.76
CA GLU A 242 14.60 -29.40 1.43
C GLU A 242 14.39 -29.41 2.95
#